data_AF-A0A962I8F9-F1
#
_entry.id   AF-A0A962I8F9-F1
#
_cell.length_a   1.000
_cell.length_b   1.000
_cell.length_c   1.000
_cell.angle_alpha   90.00
_cell.angle_beta   90.00
_cell.angle_gamma   90.00
#
_symmetry.space_group_name_H-M   'P 1'
#
loop_
_entity.id
_entity.type
_entity.pdbx_description
1 polymer ?
#
loop_
_entity_poly.entity_id
_entity_poly.type
_entity_poly.pdbx_seq_one_letter_code
_entity_poly.pdbx_strand_id
1 'polypeptide(L)'
;MTARWRHLWRVWRQRRRFEGEIDAELNFHLQARADQLQSTGVDRPEALRRARIELGMVNVHRDGIRAAVGLQGLDRWQSDLRQAWRSLRRSPVYASVAVLVLALPLATGLLLHGLYAAYALQSPALDRVDRWVHLHGVSAADPQLNRFTVSETDALLAQPPAALEGLYSARLLTLPIVTDRIRRGIGIAVSDNYFEL
;
A
#
# COMPACT_ATOMS: atom_id res chain seq x y z
N MET A 1 -9.51 8.79 17.62
CA MET A 1 -9.37 9.22 16.20
C MET A 1 -10.55 8.79 15.32
N THR A 2 -11.15 7.60 15.47
CA THR A 2 -12.25 7.07 14.62
C THR A 2 -13.57 7.86 14.65
N ALA A 3 -13.90 8.54 15.76
CA ALA A 3 -15.11 9.34 15.88
C ALA A 3 -15.13 10.55 14.92
N ARG A 4 -13.97 11.20 14.73
CA ARG A 4 -13.83 12.36 13.83
C ARG A 4 -13.98 11.95 12.37
N TRP A 5 -13.46 10.77 12.01
CA TRP A 5 -13.63 10.18 10.67
C TRP A 5 -15.08 9.81 10.36
N ARG A 6 -15.79 9.19 11.32
CA ARG A 6 -17.22 8.86 11.14
C ARG A 6 -18.08 10.12 10.99
N HIS A 7 -17.77 11.17 11.74
CA HIS A 7 -18.44 12.47 11.62
C HIS A 7 -18.20 13.10 10.24
N LEU A 8 -16.95 13.19 9.80
CA LEU A 8 -16.61 13.73 8.48
C LEU A 8 -17.23 12.92 7.33
N TRP A 9 -17.28 11.60 7.45
CA TRP A 9 -17.92 10.73 6.46
C TRP A 9 -19.43 10.92 6.39
N ARG A 10 -20.10 11.05 7.55
CA ARG A 10 -21.54 11.31 7.61
C ARG A 10 -21.89 12.68 7.02
N VAL A 11 -21.13 13.70 7.39
CA VAL A 11 -21.26 15.07 6.87
C VAL A 11 -21.02 15.11 5.36
N TRP A 12 -20.02 14.39 4.85
CA TRP A 12 -19.76 14.26 3.42
C TRP A 12 -20.93 13.57 2.69
N ARG A 13 -21.46 12.46 3.24
CA ARG A 13 -22.61 11.74 2.65
C ARG A 13 -23.90 12.57 2.66
N GLN A 14 -24.06 13.41 3.67
CA GLN A 14 -25.22 14.30 3.84
C GLN A 14 -24.98 15.70 3.27
N ARG A 15 -23.85 15.95 2.59
CA ARG A 15 -23.46 17.28 2.10
C ARG A 15 -24.57 18.00 1.35
N ARG A 16 -25.24 17.32 0.40
CA ARG A 16 -26.33 17.94 -0.38
C ARG A 16 -27.50 18.39 0.49
N ARG A 17 -27.83 17.59 1.51
CA ARG A 17 -28.89 17.91 2.46
C ARG A 17 -28.47 19.07 3.35
N PHE A 18 -27.24 19.05 3.85
CA PHE A 18 -26.67 20.11 4.67
C PHE A 18 -26.55 21.45 3.91
N GLU A 19 -26.13 21.43 2.64
CA GLU A 19 -26.14 22.63 1.78
C GLU A 19 -27.56 23.16 1.56
N GLY A 20 -28.55 22.28 1.39
CA GLY A 20 -29.96 22.66 1.28
C GLY A 20 -30.54 23.24 2.58
N GLU A 21 -30.14 22.70 3.75
CA GLU A 21 -30.53 23.23 5.06
C GLU A 21 -29.93 24.62 5.30
N ILE A 22 -28.67 24.86 4.92
CA ILE A 22 -28.05 26.20 4.97
C ILE A 22 -28.77 27.18 4.05
N ASP A 23 -29.08 26.77 2.81
CA ASP A 23 -29.76 27.64 1.85
C ASP A 23 -31.19 27.96 2.30
N ALA A 24 -31.87 27.03 3.00
CA ALA A 24 -33.17 27.27 3.61
C ALA A 24 -33.08 28.27 4.77
N GLU A 25 -32.09 28.11 5.66
CA GLU A 25 -31.89 28.98 6.83
C GLU A 25 -31.54 30.42 6.40
N LEU A 26 -30.66 30.59 5.41
CA LEU A 26 -30.31 31.89 4.87
C LEU A 26 -31.52 32.59 4.22
N ASN A 27 -32.35 31.84 3.49
CA ASN A 27 -33.58 32.40 2.92
C ASN A 27 -34.60 32.76 3.99
N PHE A 28 -34.72 31.96 5.06
CA PHE A 28 -35.58 32.27 6.19
C PHE A 28 -35.20 33.59 6.85
N HIS A 29 -33.91 33.81 7.17
CA HIS A 29 -33.44 35.07 7.74
C HIS A 29 -33.67 36.28 6.82
N LEU A 30 -33.45 36.09 5.51
CA LEU A 30 -33.67 37.14 4.52
C LEU A 30 -35.15 37.53 4.45
N GLN A 31 -36.06 36.55 4.45
CA GLN A 31 -37.50 36.81 4.47
C GLN A 31 -37.96 37.43 5.79
N ALA A 32 -37.53 36.90 6.94
CA ALA A 32 -37.87 37.46 8.24
C ALA A 32 -37.44 38.94 8.38
N ARG A 33 -36.26 39.28 7.82
CA ARG A 33 -35.79 40.66 7.82
C ARG A 33 -36.57 41.57 6.87
N ALA A 34 -36.93 41.05 5.70
CA ALA A 34 -37.81 41.77 4.78
C ALA A 34 -39.21 41.99 5.37
N ASP A 35 -39.78 41.01 6.08
CA ASP A 35 -41.08 41.11 6.75
C ASP A 35 -41.05 42.19 7.85
N GLN A 36 -39.96 42.26 8.63
CA GLN A 36 -39.77 43.34 9.61
C GLN A 36 -39.70 44.71 8.95
N LEU A 37 -38.93 44.87 7.87
CA LEU A 37 -38.84 46.13 7.14
C LEU A 37 -40.20 46.53 6.53
N GLN A 38 -40.97 45.55 6.08
CA GLN A 38 -42.32 45.76 5.58
C GLN A 38 -43.27 46.21 6.70
N SER A 39 -43.14 45.65 7.91
CA SER A 39 -43.92 46.10 9.09
C SER A 39 -43.60 47.54 9.51
N THR A 40 -42.42 48.05 9.14
CA THR A 40 -42.03 49.46 9.33
C THR A 40 -42.46 50.38 8.18
N GLY A 41 -43.21 49.86 7.20
CA GLY A 41 -43.79 50.64 6.10
C GLY A 41 -42.97 50.67 4.80
N VAL A 42 -41.94 49.83 4.67
CA VAL A 42 -41.15 49.71 3.42
C VAL A 42 -41.84 48.75 2.45
N ASP A 43 -41.91 49.10 1.16
CA ASP A 43 -42.49 48.22 0.14
C ASP A 43 -41.70 46.90 -0.02
N ARG A 44 -42.40 45.80 -0.32
CA ARG A 44 -41.86 44.42 -0.37
C ARG A 44 -40.57 44.28 -1.20
N PRO A 45 -40.49 44.75 -2.46
CA PRO A 45 -39.27 44.67 -3.26
C PRO A 45 -38.11 45.46 -2.67
N GLU A 46 -38.38 46.62 -2.05
CA GLU A 46 -37.35 47.46 -1.42
C GLU A 46 -36.90 46.87 -0.07
N ALA A 47 -37.80 46.26 0.69
CA ALA A 47 -37.50 45.52 1.91
C ALA A 47 -36.58 44.32 1.65
N LEU A 48 -36.84 43.56 0.58
CA LEU A 48 -35.97 42.45 0.14
C LEU A 48 -34.59 42.94 -0.32
N ARG A 49 -34.53 44.08 -1.02
CA ARG A 49 -33.27 44.68 -1.46
C ARG A 49 -32.43 45.11 -0.25
N ARG A 50 -33.03 45.80 0.72
CA ARG A 50 -32.37 46.22 1.96
C ARG A 50 -31.95 45.05 2.82
N ALA A 51 -32.81 44.03 2.96
CA ALA A 51 -32.48 42.80 3.67
C ALA A 51 -31.29 42.06 3.05
N ARG A 52 -31.19 42.01 1.70
CA ARG A 52 -30.01 41.44 1.01
C ARG A 52 -28.72 42.23 1.26
N ILE A 53 -28.81 43.56 1.32
CA ILE A 53 -27.65 44.42 1.60
C ILE A 53 -27.22 44.27 3.07
N GLU A 54 -28.18 44.21 4.02
CA GLU A 54 -27.92 44.00 5.45
C GLU A 54 -27.37 42.60 5.75
N LEU A 55 -27.88 41.54 5.11
CA LEU A 55 -27.31 40.19 5.20
C LEU A 55 -25.87 40.14 4.64
N GLY A 56 -25.49 41.11 3.82
CA GLY A 56 -24.16 41.25 3.25
C GLY A 56 -23.80 40.13 2.28
N MET A 57 -22.50 39.83 2.20
CA MET A 57 -21.97 38.74 1.36
C MET A 57 -22.42 37.39 1.93
N VAL A 58 -23.60 36.92 1.53
CA VAL A 58 -24.16 35.59 1.83
C VAL A 58 -23.11 34.48 1.64
N ASN A 59 -22.21 34.64 0.67
CA ASN A 59 -21.11 33.72 0.41
C ASN A 59 -20.09 33.63 1.56
N VAL A 60 -19.81 34.72 2.28
CA VAL A 60 -18.88 34.72 3.43
C VAL A 60 -19.46 33.94 4.62
N HIS A 61 -20.77 34.11 4.89
CA HIS A 61 -21.46 33.33 5.92
C HIS A 61 -21.53 31.85 5.55
N ARG A 62 -21.86 31.55 4.29
CA ARG A 62 -21.88 30.18 3.77
C ARG A 62 -20.52 29.50 3.87
N ASP A 63 -19.45 30.22 3.54
CA ASP A 63 -18.09 29.68 3.64
C ASP A 63 -17.64 29.52 5.10
N GLY A 64 -18.03 30.43 6.01
CA GLY A 64 -17.82 30.29 7.44
C GLY A 64 -18.48 29.03 8.02
N ILE A 65 -19.73 28.75 7.63
CA ILE A 65 -20.45 27.54 8.05
C ILE A 65 -19.79 26.28 7.46
N ARG A 66 -19.39 26.29 6.18
CA ARG A 66 -18.65 25.17 5.57
C ARG A 66 -17.29 24.94 6.24
N ALA A 67 -16.61 25.99 6.71
CA ALA A 67 -15.36 25.89 7.45
C ALA A 67 -15.58 25.24 8.83
N ALA A 68 -16.61 25.69 9.57
CA ALA A 68 -16.95 25.17 10.89
C ALA A 68 -17.31 23.67 10.86
N VAL A 69 -17.96 23.21 9.80
CA VAL A 69 -18.36 21.81 9.62
C VAL A 69 -17.26 20.93 9.02
N GLY A 70 -16.11 21.51 8.64
CA GLY A 70 -14.96 20.78 8.10
C GLY A 70 -15.11 20.29 6.66
N LEU A 71 -16.17 20.69 5.97
CA LEU A 71 -16.45 20.35 4.57
C LEU A 71 -15.48 21.03 3.60
N GLN A 72 -14.97 22.22 3.95
CA GLN A 72 -13.99 22.93 3.11
C GLN A 72 -12.71 22.12 2.85
N GLY A 73 -12.23 21.36 3.84
CA GLY A 73 -11.04 20.53 3.67
C GLY A 73 -11.27 19.50 2.57
N LEU A 74 -12.35 18.72 2.68
CA LEU A 74 -12.69 17.68 1.70
C LEU A 74 -12.95 18.23 0.30
N ASP A 75 -13.59 19.40 0.20
CA ASP A 75 -13.83 20.06 -1.09
C ASP A 75 -12.54 20.50 -1.77
N ARG A 76 -11.59 21.05 -0.99
CA ARG A 76 -10.25 21.38 -1.49
C ARG A 76 -9.52 20.11 -1.94
N TRP A 77 -9.49 19.07 -1.11
CA TRP A 77 -8.89 17.77 -1.47
C TRP A 77 -9.49 17.20 -2.77
N GLN A 78 -10.81 17.25 -2.94
CA GLN A 78 -11.47 16.76 -4.16
C GLN A 78 -11.15 17.62 -5.39
N SER A 79 -11.10 18.94 -5.23
CA SER A 79 -10.68 19.88 -6.27
C SER A 79 -9.25 19.61 -6.70
N ASP A 80 -8.33 19.47 -5.73
CA ASP A 80 -6.92 19.20 -5.94
C ASP A 80 -6.70 17.85 -6.61
N LEU A 81 -7.42 16.80 -6.18
CA LEU A 81 -7.40 15.48 -6.84
C LEU A 81 -7.86 15.56 -8.30
N ARG A 82 -8.95 16.29 -8.57
CA ARG A 82 -9.47 16.47 -9.93
C ARG A 82 -8.50 17.26 -10.80
N GLN A 83 -7.88 18.28 -10.22
CA GLN A 83 -6.88 19.10 -10.90
C GLN A 83 -5.61 18.29 -11.18
N ALA A 84 -5.11 17.52 -10.20
CA ALA A 84 -3.97 16.61 -10.36
C ALA A 84 -4.25 15.58 -11.46
N TRP A 85 -5.41 14.93 -11.43
CA TRP A 85 -5.84 13.99 -12.47
C TRP A 85 -5.92 14.64 -13.87
N ARG A 86 -6.48 15.84 -13.95
CA ARG A 86 -6.57 16.60 -15.22
C ARG A 86 -5.18 17.02 -15.71
N SER A 87 -4.26 17.32 -14.80
CA SER A 87 -2.86 17.62 -15.12
C SER A 87 -2.16 16.38 -15.68
N LEU A 88 -2.26 15.23 -15.01
CA LEU A 88 -1.72 13.94 -15.46
C LEU A 88 -2.22 13.56 -16.86
N ARG A 89 -3.51 13.78 -17.15
CA ARG A 89 -4.09 13.52 -18.47
C ARG A 89 -3.63 14.49 -19.56
N ARG A 90 -3.20 15.70 -19.20
CA ARG A 90 -2.68 16.70 -20.15
C ARG A 90 -1.21 16.46 -20.50
N SER A 91 -0.43 15.85 -19.61
CA SER A 91 0.98 15.55 -19.79
C SER A 91 1.26 14.04 -19.70
N PRO A 92 0.80 13.23 -20.67
CA PRO A 92 0.89 11.77 -20.60
C PRO A 92 2.33 11.26 -20.52
N VAL A 93 3.30 11.95 -21.14
CA VAL A 93 4.72 11.57 -21.08
C VAL A 93 5.27 11.67 -19.64
N TYR A 94 5.01 12.79 -18.97
CA TYR A 94 5.44 12.98 -17.58
C TYR A 94 4.77 11.97 -16.65
N ALA A 95 3.47 11.73 -16.83
CA ALA A 95 2.72 10.74 -16.07
C ALA A 95 3.32 9.33 -16.24
N SER A 96 3.63 8.91 -17.47
CA SER A 96 4.22 7.59 -17.75
C SER A 96 5.59 7.42 -17.10
N VAL A 97 6.46 8.43 -17.17
CA VAL A 97 7.78 8.38 -16.51
C VAL A 97 7.61 8.26 -14.99
N ALA A 98 6.75 9.08 -14.39
CA ALA A 98 6.48 9.01 -12.96
C ALA A 98 5.92 7.64 -12.54
N VAL A 99 5.00 7.08 -13.34
CA VAL A 99 4.45 5.74 -13.10
C VAL A 99 5.55 4.68 -13.20
N LEU A 100 6.43 4.73 -14.19
CA LEU A 100 7.52 3.75 -14.34
C LEU A 100 8.50 3.81 -13.16
N VAL A 101 8.89 5.01 -12.73
CA VAL A 101 9.79 5.20 -11.58
C VAL A 101 9.17 4.67 -10.28
N LEU A 102 7.86 4.82 -10.11
CA LEU A 102 7.15 4.29 -8.94
C LEU A 102 6.88 2.78 -9.04
N ALA A 103 6.56 2.29 -10.24
CA ALA A 103 6.19 0.90 -10.47
C ALA A 103 7.39 -0.03 -10.39
N LEU A 104 8.57 0.41 -10.85
CA LEU A 104 9.74 -0.46 -10.93
C LEU A 104 10.15 -1.01 -9.55
N PRO A 105 10.34 -0.19 -8.50
CA PRO A 105 10.72 -0.71 -7.18
C PRO A 105 9.62 -1.57 -6.55
N LEU A 106 8.35 -1.20 -6.74
CA LEU A 106 7.22 -1.96 -6.23
C LEU A 106 7.14 -3.35 -6.89
N ALA A 107 7.27 -3.41 -8.21
CA ALA A 107 7.27 -4.65 -8.96
C ALA A 107 8.45 -5.54 -8.58
N THR A 108 9.65 -4.97 -8.46
CA THR A 108 10.84 -5.71 -8.00
C THR A 108 10.63 -6.28 -6.61
N GLY A 109 10.11 -5.49 -5.66
CA GLY A 109 9.81 -5.95 -4.30
C GLY A 109 8.80 -7.09 -4.29
N LEU A 110 7.73 -6.97 -5.09
CA LEU A 110 6.68 -7.99 -5.18
C LEU A 110 7.18 -9.29 -5.81
N LEU A 111 8.00 -9.20 -6.86
CA LEU A 111 8.59 -10.36 -7.53
C LEU A 111 9.58 -11.10 -6.63
N LEU A 112 10.46 -10.37 -5.95
CA LEU A 112 11.40 -10.95 -5.00
C LEU A 112 10.67 -11.61 -3.82
N HIS A 113 9.63 -10.97 -3.30
CA HIS A 113 8.81 -11.55 -2.24
C HIS A 113 8.08 -12.80 -2.73
N GLY A 114 7.49 -12.80 -3.92
CA GLY A 114 6.84 -13.98 -4.48
C GLY A 114 7.79 -15.16 -4.66
N LEU A 115 9.00 -14.88 -5.16
CA LEU A 115 10.05 -15.89 -5.25
C LEU A 115 10.45 -16.41 -3.86
N TYR A 116 10.67 -15.51 -2.91
CA TYR A 116 10.97 -15.87 -1.53
C TYR A 116 9.85 -16.71 -0.91
N ALA A 117 8.59 -16.33 -1.11
CA ALA A 117 7.46 -17.07 -0.57
C ALA A 117 7.35 -18.47 -1.18
N ALA A 118 7.53 -18.60 -2.50
CA ALA A 118 7.50 -19.88 -3.18
C ALA A 118 8.61 -20.84 -2.71
N TYR A 119 9.80 -20.32 -2.39
CA TYR A 119 10.95 -21.14 -1.99
C TYR A 119 11.11 -21.31 -0.48
N ALA A 120 10.78 -20.29 0.31
CA ALA A 120 11.07 -20.25 1.75
C ALA A 120 9.84 -20.44 2.63
N LEU A 121 8.64 -20.00 2.17
CA LEU A 121 7.40 -20.10 2.96
C LEU A 121 6.56 -21.32 2.59
N GLN A 122 6.66 -21.79 1.35
CA GLN A 122 6.09 -23.04 0.92
C GLN A 122 7.17 -24.13 1.00
N SER A 123 7.24 -24.80 2.14
CA SER A 123 8.01 -26.04 2.22
C SER A 123 7.49 -26.98 1.12
N PRO A 124 8.35 -27.53 0.25
CA PRO A 124 7.90 -28.58 -0.67
C PRO A 124 7.18 -29.65 0.14
N ALA A 125 6.13 -30.27 -0.42
CA ALA A 125 5.45 -31.38 0.22
C ALA A 125 6.42 -32.56 0.28
N LEU A 126 7.28 -32.55 1.29
CA LEU A 126 8.23 -33.61 1.56
C LEU A 126 7.43 -34.72 2.23
N ASP A 127 7.19 -35.80 1.50
CA ASP A 127 6.70 -37.03 2.11
C ASP A 127 7.73 -37.50 3.16
N ARG A 128 7.23 -37.99 4.30
CA ARG A 128 8.02 -38.48 5.44
C ARG A 128 8.96 -37.42 6.05
N VAL A 129 8.41 -36.27 6.46
CA VAL A 129 9.14 -35.16 7.12
C VAL A 129 9.98 -35.64 8.31
N ASP A 130 9.58 -36.71 8.98
CA ASP A 130 10.28 -37.38 10.08
C ASP A 130 11.63 -38.00 9.71
N ARG A 131 11.92 -38.18 8.41
CA ARG A 131 13.16 -38.76 7.89
C ARG A 131 14.16 -37.72 7.38
N TRP A 132 13.78 -36.45 7.29
CA TRP A 132 14.65 -35.37 6.82
C TRP A 132 15.36 -34.71 8.00
N VAL A 133 16.66 -34.99 8.15
CA VAL A 133 17.50 -34.40 9.19
C VAL A 133 18.48 -33.43 8.56
N HIS A 134 18.42 -32.15 8.95
CA HIS A 134 19.43 -31.18 8.54
C HIS A 134 20.62 -31.24 9.50
N LEU A 135 21.74 -31.82 9.04
CA LEU A 135 22.96 -31.90 9.83
C LEU A 135 23.78 -30.62 9.69
N HIS A 136 24.08 -30.01 10.82
CA HIS A 136 25.03 -28.90 10.91
C HIS A 136 26.34 -29.39 11.52
N GLY A 137 27.42 -29.32 10.75
CA GLY A 137 28.77 -29.51 11.26
C GLY A 137 29.25 -28.24 11.95
N VAL A 138 29.81 -28.37 13.15
CA VAL A 138 30.52 -27.29 13.86
C VAL A 138 31.98 -27.72 13.95
N SER A 139 32.88 -26.99 13.30
CA SER A 139 34.31 -27.20 13.45
C SER A 139 34.81 -26.37 14.63
N ALA A 140 35.65 -26.97 15.48
CA ALA A 140 36.29 -26.23 16.57
C ALA A 140 37.21 -25.10 16.06
N ALA A 141 37.66 -25.18 14.81
CA ALA A 141 38.52 -24.18 14.17
C ALA A 141 37.74 -23.08 13.41
N ASP A 142 36.50 -23.35 13.00
CA ASP A 142 35.64 -22.37 12.31
C ASP A 142 34.20 -22.49 12.86
N PRO A 143 33.79 -21.58 13.77
CA PRO A 143 32.46 -21.60 14.38
C PRO A 143 31.35 -21.19 13.40
N GLN A 144 31.67 -20.79 12.17
CA GLN A 144 30.64 -20.46 11.20
C GLN A 144 29.87 -21.73 10.83
N LEU A 145 28.56 -21.69 11.10
CA LEU A 145 27.61 -22.69 10.64
C LEU A 145 27.79 -22.89 9.13
N ASN A 146 28.07 -24.14 8.78
CA ASN A 146 27.79 -24.76 7.49
C ASN A 146 28.92 -24.74 6.45
N ARG A 147 29.74 -25.81 6.48
CA ARG A 147 30.12 -26.61 5.29
C ARG A 147 30.90 -27.84 5.73
N PHE A 148 30.30 -29.02 5.60
CA PHE A 148 31.10 -30.23 5.50
C PHE A 148 31.96 -30.16 4.24
N THR A 149 33.23 -30.48 4.38
CA THR A 149 34.14 -30.66 3.24
C THR A 149 33.72 -31.93 2.49
N VAL A 150 33.99 -32.00 1.19
CA VAL A 150 33.68 -33.20 0.38
C VAL A 150 34.24 -34.46 1.04
N SER A 151 35.47 -34.41 1.55
CA SER A 151 36.08 -35.52 2.28
C SER A 151 35.36 -35.91 3.58
N GLU A 152 34.78 -34.94 4.29
CA GLU A 152 34.02 -35.20 5.52
C GLU A 152 32.66 -35.82 5.20
N THR A 153 32.03 -35.36 4.11
CA THR A 153 30.83 -35.99 3.56
C THR A 153 31.12 -37.43 3.15
N ASP A 154 32.18 -37.67 2.37
CA ASP A 154 32.53 -39.01 1.90
C ASP A 154 32.80 -39.96 3.07
N ALA A 155 33.43 -39.48 4.14
CA ALA A 155 33.64 -40.23 5.36
C ALA A 155 32.32 -40.59 6.08
N LEU A 156 31.37 -39.65 6.15
CA LEU A 156 30.05 -39.88 6.75
C LEU A 156 29.19 -40.83 5.90
N LEU A 157 29.30 -40.77 4.58
CA LEU A 157 28.61 -41.68 3.67
C LEU A 157 29.20 -43.10 3.68
N ALA A 158 30.52 -43.23 3.88
CA ALA A 158 31.17 -44.53 3.98
C ALA A 158 30.79 -45.29 5.27
N GLN A 159 30.44 -44.58 6.33
CA GLN A 159 29.99 -45.14 7.61
C GLN A 159 28.79 -44.34 8.15
N PRO A 160 27.58 -44.52 7.57
CA PRO A 160 26.42 -43.78 8.02
C PRO A 160 26.11 -44.15 9.48
N PRO A 161 25.84 -43.16 10.35
CA PRO A 161 25.45 -43.45 11.72
C PRO A 161 24.15 -44.27 11.71
N ALA A 162 24.06 -45.29 12.56
CA ALA A 162 22.92 -46.23 12.61
C ALA A 162 21.55 -45.57 12.82
N ALA A 163 21.52 -44.30 13.23
CA ALA A 163 20.31 -43.50 13.39
C ALA A 163 19.75 -42.93 12.07
N LEU A 164 20.48 -43.03 10.95
CA LEU A 164 20.09 -42.44 9.66
C LEU A 164 19.91 -43.54 8.62
N GLU A 165 18.69 -43.73 8.14
CA GLU A 165 18.36 -44.69 7.06
C GLU A 165 18.81 -44.21 5.67
N GLY A 166 19.18 -42.93 5.54
CA GLY A 166 19.70 -42.33 4.31
C GLY A 166 20.28 -40.95 4.61
N LEU A 167 21.49 -40.68 4.11
CA LEU A 167 22.18 -39.40 4.26
C LEU A 167 22.59 -38.92 2.88
N TYR A 168 22.26 -37.69 2.51
CA TYR A 168 22.81 -37.05 1.31
C TYR A 168 23.40 -35.70 1.69
N SER A 169 24.33 -35.19 0.87
CA SER A 169 24.80 -33.81 0.99
C SER A 169 24.51 -33.03 -0.28
N ALA A 170 24.21 -31.74 -0.12
CA ALA A 170 24.04 -30.82 -1.22
C ALA A 170 24.81 -29.53 -0.91
N ARG A 171 25.63 -29.06 -1.85
CA ARG A 171 26.44 -27.86 -1.71
C ARG A 171 26.22 -26.94 -2.89
N LEU A 172 25.80 -25.70 -2.62
CA LEU A 172 25.85 -24.64 -3.63
C LEU A 172 27.31 -24.26 -3.91
N LEU A 173 27.69 -24.35 -5.18
CA LEU A 173 28.98 -23.95 -5.70
C LEU A 173 28.77 -22.92 -6.81
N THR A 174 29.57 -21.87 -6.82
CA THR A 174 29.65 -20.98 -7.98
C THR A 174 30.64 -21.59 -8.95
N LEU A 175 30.15 -22.05 -10.10
CA LEU A 175 30.97 -22.68 -11.13
C LEU A 175 30.95 -21.81 -12.39
N PRO A 176 32.08 -21.69 -13.11
CA PRO A 176 32.05 -21.13 -14.45
C PRO A 176 31.29 -22.12 -15.36
N ILE A 177 30.11 -21.73 -15.83
CA ILE A 177 29.39 -22.48 -16.84
C ILE A 177 29.98 -22.07 -18.18
N VAL A 178 30.70 -22.99 -18.81
CA VAL A 178 31.30 -22.80 -20.13
C VAL A 178 30.27 -23.23 -21.18
N THR A 179 29.54 -22.27 -21.72
CA THR A 179 28.85 -22.38 -23.03
C THR A 179 29.59 -21.49 -24.05
N ASP A 180 29.00 -21.18 -25.22
CA ASP A 180 29.54 -20.24 -26.23
C ASP A 180 30.03 -18.88 -25.64
N ARG A 181 29.63 -18.54 -24.40
CA ARG A 181 30.25 -17.51 -23.57
C ARG A 181 30.41 -18.02 -22.13
N ILE A 182 31.53 -17.72 -21.48
CA ILE A 182 31.73 -18.02 -20.05
C ILE A 182 30.76 -17.18 -19.21
N ARG A 183 29.82 -17.83 -18.52
CA ARG A 183 28.93 -17.18 -17.54
C ARG A 183 29.14 -17.82 -16.17
N ARG A 184 29.18 -17.02 -15.11
CA ARG A 184 29.13 -17.56 -13.73
C ARG A 184 27.72 -18.07 -13.46
N GLY A 185 27.59 -19.34 -13.13
CA GLY A 185 26.32 -19.94 -12.72
C GLY A 185 26.42 -20.51 -11.31
N ILE A 186 25.25 -20.77 -10.73
CA ILE A 186 25.12 -21.46 -9.46
C ILE A 186 24.83 -22.93 -9.77
N GLY A 187 25.74 -23.81 -9.37
CA GLY A 187 25.54 -25.25 -9.41
C GLY A 187 25.31 -25.79 -8.00
N ILE A 188 24.63 -26.94 -7.91
CA ILE A 188 24.53 -27.70 -6.66
C ILE A 188 25.29 -29.00 -6.89
N ALA A 189 26.34 -29.23 -6.10
CA ALA A 189 26.99 -30.54 -6.04
C ALA A 189 26.24 -31.39 -5.02
N VAL A 190 25.85 -32.59 -5.42
CA VAL A 190 25.13 -33.56 -4.57
C VAL A 190 25.92 -34.86 -4.50
N SER A 191 25.80 -35.61 -3.41
CA SER A 191 26.33 -36.97 -3.32
C SER A 191 25.55 -37.92 -4.23
N ASP A 192 26.17 -38.99 -4.73
CA ASP A 192 25.56 -39.88 -5.73
C ASP A 192 24.21 -40.48 -5.29
N ASN A 193 24.10 -40.81 -4.00
CA ASN A 193 22.88 -41.33 -3.40
C ASN A 193 21.72 -40.31 -3.30
N TYR A 194 21.95 -39.05 -3.67
CA TYR A 194 20.89 -38.02 -3.74
C TYR A 194 19.78 -38.39 -4.73
N PHE A 195 20.10 -39.08 -5.82
CA PHE A 195 19.13 -39.43 -6.87
C PHE A 195 18.36 -40.72 -6.60
N GLU A 196 18.73 -41.46 -5.56
CA GLU A 196 18.10 -42.74 -5.17
C GLU A 196 17.10 -42.58 -4.01
N LEU A 197 17.04 -41.40 -3.40
CA LEU A 197 16.10 -41.01 -2.34
C LEU A 197 14.76 -40.53 -2.92
#